data_AF-A0A090RJ32-F1
#
_entry.id   AF-A0A090RJ32-F1
#
_cell.length_a   1.000
_cell.length_b   1.000
_cell.length_c   1.000
_cell.angle_alpha   90.00
_cell.angle_beta   90.00
_cell.angle_gamma   90.00
#
_symmetry.space_group_name_H-M   'P 1'
#
loop_
_entity.id
_entity.type
_entity.pdbx_description
1 polymer ?
#
loop_
_entity_poly.entity_id
_entity_poly.type
_entity_poly.pdbx_seq_one_letter_code
_entity_poly.pdbx_strand_id
1 'polypeptide(L)' 'MKLQDLPTISVLSDAVTICDYQGMKVVRVLHDTAEAGITLHGGHLVWFKLLAKTT' A
#
# COMPACT_ATOMS: atom_id res chain seq x y z
N MET A 1 -5.19 6.13 6.95
CA MET A 1 -5.86 5.45 5.83
C MET A 1 -5.87 3.96 6.13
N LYS A 2 -6.99 3.24 5.96
CA LYS A 2 -6.98 1.77 6.09
C LYS A 2 -6.63 1.16 4.74
N LEU A 3 -5.34 1.08 4.43
CA LEU A 3 -4.82 0.55 3.15
C LEU A 3 -5.38 -0.85 2.85
N GLN A 4 -5.50 -1.68 3.88
CA GLN A 4 -6.02 -3.04 3.83
C GLN A 4 -7.48 -3.15 3.32
N ASP A 5 -8.28 -2.10 3.47
CA ASP A 5 -9.70 -2.11 3.04
C ASP A 5 -9.88 -1.66 1.59
N LEU A 6 -8.80 -1.26 0.91
CA LEU A 6 -8.91 -0.77 -0.46
C LEU A 6 -9.12 -1.90 -1.48
N PRO A 7 -9.97 -1.67 -2.51
CA PRO A 7 -10.17 -2.61 -3.61
C PRO A 7 -8.86 -2.90 -4.35
N THR A 8 -8.47 -4.17 -4.43
CA THR A 8 -7.33 -4.61 -5.22
C THR A 8 -7.66 -4.56 -6.71
N ILE A 9 -6.81 -3.90 -7.49
CA ILE A 9 -6.87 -3.87 -8.96
C ILE A 9 -5.93 -4.94 -9.54
N SER A 10 -4.72 -5.08 -9.00
CA SER A 10 -3.73 -6.03 -9.47
C SER A 10 -2.77 -6.46 -8.35
N VAL A 11 -2.26 -7.68 -8.44
CA VAL A 11 -1.24 -8.24 -7.53
C VAL A 11 0.11 -8.21 -8.23
N LEU A 12 1.11 -7.60 -7.60
CA LEU A 12 2.47 -7.51 -8.14
C LEU A 12 3.43 -8.48 -7.44
N SER A 13 3.21 -8.73 -6.15
CA SER A 13 3.89 -9.74 -5.33
C SER A 13 3.04 -10.06 -4.10
N ASP A 14 3.52 -10.98 -3.25
CA ASP A 14 2.86 -11.35 -1.99
C ASP A 14 2.59 -10.16 -1.06
N ALA A 15 3.45 -9.13 -1.11
CA ALA A 15 3.36 -7.95 -0.26
C ALA A 15 2.95 -6.67 -1.00
N VAL A 16 2.83 -6.71 -2.33
CA VAL A 16 2.63 -5.51 -3.15
C VAL A 16 1.45 -5.67 -4.10
N THR A 17 0.50 -4.74 -4.01
CA THR A 17 -0.70 -4.69 -4.86
C THR A 17 -0.91 -3.28 -5.42
N ILE A 18 -1.58 -3.18 -6.57
CA ILE A 18 -2.20 -1.93 -7.02
C ILE A 18 -3.63 -1.92 -6.50
N CYS A 19 -4.03 -0.84 -5.84
CA CYS A 19 -5.39 -0.65 -5.32
C CYS A 19 -5.99 0.69 -5.77
N ASP A 20 -7.32 0.78 -5.74
CA ASP A 20 -8.04 2.03 -5.97
C ASP A 20 -8.24 2.80 -4.66
N TYR A 21 -7.92 4.09 -4.68
CA TYR A 21 -8.24 5.03 -3.62
C TYR A 21 -8.91 6.26 -4.21
N GLN A 22 -10.25 6.30 -4.18
CA GLN A 22 -11.03 7.44 -4.69
C GLN A 22 -10.68 7.79 -6.15
N GLY A 23 -10.49 6.76 -7.00
CA GLY A 23 -10.10 6.93 -8.40
C GLY A 23 -8.60 7.16 -8.64
N MET A 24 -7.79 7.25 -7.58
CA MET A 24 -6.33 7.24 -7.68
C MET A 24 -5.79 5.83 -7.52
N LYS A 25 -4.92 5.43 -8.45
CA LYS A 25 -4.19 4.16 -8.33
C LYS A 25 -3.04 4.31 -7.34
N VAL A 26 -2.95 3.39 -6.40
CA VAL A 26 -1.95 3.39 -5.32
C VAL A 26 -1.22 2.05 -5.32
N VAL A 27 0.11 2.09 -5.28
CA VAL A 27 0.95 0.96 -4.87
C VAL A 27 0.77 0.79 -3.38
N ARG A 28 0.14 -0.30 -2.97
CA ARG A 28 -0.04 -0.70 -1.59
C ARG A 28 1.00 -1.75 -1.22
N VAL A 29 1.78 -1.46 -0.20
CA VAL A 29 2.70 -2.38 0.46
C VAL A 29 2.07 -2.83 1.77
N LEU A 30 1.87 -4.13 1.93
CA LEU A 30 1.49 -4.78 3.19
C LEU A 30 2.53 -5.87 3.44
N HIS A 31 3.58 -5.53 4.18
CA HIS A 31 4.71 -6.40 4.49
C HIS A 31 4.81 -6.58 6.00
N ASP A 32 5.47 -7.65 6.46
CA ASP A 32 5.63 -7.96 7.89
C ASP A 32 6.39 -6.86 8.66
N THR A 33 7.26 -6.11 7.98
CA THR A 33 8.02 -4.99 8.55
C THR A 33 7.39 -3.63 8.36
N ALA A 34 6.49 -3.44 7.39
CA ALA A 34 5.96 -2.13 7.06
C ALA A 34 4.67 -2.15 6.23
N GLU A 35 3.88 -1.10 6.40
CA GLU A 35 2.78 -0.74 5.51
C GLU A 35 3.11 0.58 4.79
N ALA A 36 2.82 0.65 3.49
CA ALA A 36 2.98 1.89 2.72
C ALA A 36 1.94 2.04 1.62
N GLY A 37 1.64 3.29 1.27
CA GLY A 37 0.81 3.66 0.12
C GLY A 37 1.54 4.70 -0.71
N ILE A 38 1.79 4.41 -1.98
CA ILE A 38 2.43 5.33 -2.93
C ILE A 38 1.49 5.57 -4.11
N THR A 39 1.13 6.82 -4.40
CA THR A 39 0.28 7.12 -5.56
C THR A 39 1.04 6.90 -6.86
N LEU A 40 0.43 6.24 -7.85
CA LEU A 40 1.01 6.15 -9.20
C LEU A 40 1.04 7.51 -9.90
N HIS A 41 0.16 8.43 -9.51
CA HIS A 41 0.25 9.83 -9.91
C HIS A 41 1.30 10.54 -9.04
N GLY A 42 2.40 10.99 -9.65
CA GLY A 42 3.45 11.77 -8.98
C GLY A 42 4.36 11.00 -8.02
N GLY A 43 4.05 9.74 -7.67
CA GLY A 43 4.90 8.94 -6.78
C GLY A 43 4.87 9.38 -5.32
N HIS A 44 3.81 10.05 -4.86
CA HIS A 44 3.74 10.59 -3.51
C HIS A 44 3.51 9.47 -2.49
N LEU A 45 4.31 9.47 -1.43
CA LEU A 45 4.11 8.61 -0.26
C LEU A 45 2.96 9.18 0.59
N VAL A 46 1.77 8.62 0.44
CA VAL A 46 0.55 9.08 1.14
C VAL A 46 0.34 8.40 2.50
N TRP A 47 1.02 7.28 2.72
CA TRP A 47 1.00 6.57 3.99
C TRP A 47 2.28 5.78 4.19
N PHE A 48 2.79 5.79 5.42
CA PHE A 48 3.87 4.93 5.85
C PHE A 48 3.70 4.59 7.33
N LYS A 49 3.88 3.31 7.66
CA LYS A 49 3.89 2.81 9.03
C LYS A 49 4.91 1.69 9.14
N LEU A 50 5.92 1.90 9.97
CA LEU A 50 6.84 0.85 10.37
C LEU A 50 6.12 -0.09 11.35
N LEU A 51 6.21 -1.40 11.13
CA LEU A 51 5.74 -2.40 12.07
C LEU A 51 6.93 -2.85 12.93
N ALA A 52 6.73 -2.88 14.24
CA ALA A 52 7.76 -3.40 15.13
C ALA A 52 8.03 -4.86 14.78
N LYS A 53 9.31 -5.25 14.69
CA LYS A 53 9.66 -6.67 14.61
C LYS A 53 9.15 -7.33 15.88
N THR A 54 8.22 -8.27 15.73
CA THR A 54 7.90 -9.18 16.83
C THR A 54 9.06 -10.17 16.85
N THR A 55 10.04 -9.90 17.72
CA THR A 55 11.21 -10.75 17.95
C THR A 55 10.79 -12.12 18.46
#